data_AF-H3H1H1-F1
#
_entry.id   AF-H3H1H1-F1
#
_cell.length_a   1.000
_cell.length_b   1.000
_cell.length_c   1.000
_cell.angle_alpha   90.00
_cell.angle_beta   90.00
_cell.angle_gamma   90.00
#
_symmetry.space_group_name_H-M   'P 1'
#
loop_
_entity.id
_entity.type
_entity.pdbx_description
1 polymer ?
#
loop_
_entity_poly.entity_id
_entity_poly.type
_entity_poly.pdbx_seq_one_letter_code
_entity_poly.pdbx_strand_id
1 'polypeptide(L)'
;MALRSLLLRAPSARFPLAAFHSSSGSLRTRAAERSQAGPAALSSNDAEISVRNAARAQGHLDVLLPLPGVMGLTRLGLDDARASVKDLIEAVRHADASLKTVEVATPDGTKLARTVRLGELTSMPFCLRLNHVNVLVESDAAAVDGRRAREENVAFATVKAEIEKDPRLILPLHEYYRMCHNAGAEEAVATKWLRELQRRNLVVHFDRSRNPQLENAVILRPYSLESVLTLQNSLDSELYNIKHDRKVKERQLGELKSALKKLQIVQNEVHLAARRMPNAQKWLGLTGLTGFYGALMYCVWDVYSWDVMEPITYFIGFTAVLGNSFYSTITKKDPTYSNMWQKRYAARVDMLSQQRKHNPAELEEVKARIADLENDITLLSQWEKVGVANPMLH
;
A
#
# COMPACT_ATOMS: atom_id res chain seq x y z
N MET A 1 29.84 18.41 21.66
CA MET A 1 29.15 18.09 20.38
C MET A 1 28.50 16.73 20.57
N ALA A 2 27.22 16.71 20.94
CA ALA A 2 26.07 16.48 20.04
C ALA A 2 25.82 14.97 19.82
N LEU A 3 24.64 14.39 20.01
CA LEU A 3 23.34 14.86 20.49
C LEU A 3 22.53 13.63 20.94
N ARG A 4 21.69 13.83 21.97
CA ARG A 4 20.56 13.01 22.45
C ARG A 4 19.68 12.49 21.28
N SER A 5 18.85 11.45 21.38
CA SER A 5 17.84 11.16 22.41
C SER A 5 17.18 9.80 22.17
N LEU A 6 16.77 9.18 23.28
CA LEU A 6 15.81 8.09 23.41
C LEU A 6 14.48 8.35 22.70
N LEU A 7 13.85 7.30 22.16
CA LEU A 7 12.39 7.25 21.98
C LEU A 7 11.82 5.96 22.58
N LEU A 8 10.91 6.18 23.53
CA LEU A 8 10.14 5.22 24.29
C LEU A 8 9.06 4.52 23.43
N ARG A 9 8.96 3.21 23.63
CA ARG A 9 7.77 2.39 23.90
C ARG A 9 6.38 3.04 23.77
N ALA A 10 5.49 2.39 23.01
CA ALA A 10 4.06 2.28 23.35
C ALA A 10 3.44 0.98 22.78
N PRO A 11 2.60 0.25 23.54
CA PRO A 11 1.90 -0.96 23.13
C PRO A 11 0.42 -0.72 22.74
N SER A 12 -0.18 -1.81 22.26
CA SER A 12 -1.55 -2.16 21.84
C SER A 12 -2.76 -1.50 22.52
N ALA A 13 -3.85 -1.31 21.75
CA ALA A 13 -5.26 -1.38 22.19
C ALA A 13 -6.14 -1.66 20.95
N ARG A 14 -6.79 -2.81 20.75
CA ARG A 14 -8.02 -3.36 21.38
C ARG A 14 -9.19 -2.37 21.46
N PHE A 15 -10.10 -2.53 20.50
CA PHE A 15 -11.43 -1.93 20.46
C PHE A 15 -12.38 -2.58 21.48
N PRO A 16 -13.19 -1.80 22.22
CA PRO A 16 -14.41 -2.31 22.81
C PRO A 16 -15.62 -2.05 21.89
N LEU A 17 -16.38 -3.12 21.66
CA LEU A 17 -17.79 -3.09 21.28
C LEU A 17 -18.60 -2.47 22.43
N ALA A 18 -19.48 -1.53 22.12
CA ALA A 18 -20.61 -1.18 22.96
C ALA A 18 -21.87 -1.16 22.10
N ALA A 19 -22.78 -2.07 22.48
CA ALA A 19 -24.10 -2.26 21.93
C ALA A 19 -25.00 -1.06 22.25
N PHE A 20 -25.86 -0.68 21.31
CA PHE A 20 -27.06 0.08 21.62
C PHE A 20 -28.29 -0.79 21.35
N HIS A 21 -29.01 -1.03 22.43
CA HIS A 21 -30.26 -1.76 22.47
C HIS A 21 -31.35 -0.99 21.72
N SER A 22 -32.08 -1.75 20.91
CA SER A 22 -33.40 -1.42 20.39
C SER A 22 -34.39 -1.36 21.56
N SER A 23 -35.13 -0.26 21.69
CA SER A 23 -36.45 -0.28 22.30
C SER A 23 -37.46 0.32 21.34
N SER A 24 -38.35 -0.57 20.91
CA SER A 24 -39.52 -0.30 20.10
C SER A 24 -40.58 0.36 20.98
N GLY A 25 -41.16 1.45 20.51
CA GLY A 25 -42.22 2.19 21.19
C GLY A 25 -43.13 2.83 20.16
N SER A 26 -44.06 2.03 19.63
CA SER A 26 -45.26 2.44 18.90
C SER A 26 -45.88 3.70 19.52
N LEU A 27 -46.38 4.61 18.68
CA LEU A 27 -47.80 5.00 18.72
C LEU A 27 -48.18 5.81 17.48
N ARG A 28 -49.24 5.30 16.84
CA ARG A 28 -50.13 5.98 15.89
C ARG A 28 -50.46 7.39 16.38
N THR A 29 -50.66 8.35 15.49
CA THR A 29 -51.97 8.98 15.28
C THR A 29 -51.97 10.08 14.20
N ARG A 30 -52.98 9.96 13.33
CA ARG A 30 -53.83 10.98 12.72
C ARG A 30 -53.23 12.25 12.11
N ALA A 31 -53.44 12.33 10.79
CA ALA A 31 -53.75 13.55 10.08
C ALA A 31 -55.07 14.20 10.58
N ALA A 32 -55.05 15.52 10.72
CA ALA A 32 -56.12 16.53 10.65
C ALA A 32 -55.53 17.78 11.34
N GLU A 33 -55.73 19.03 10.96
CA GLU A 33 -56.48 19.71 9.94
C GLU A 33 -55.93 21.14 9.97
N ARG A 34 -55.99 21.79 8.83
CA ARG A 34 -55.61 23.19 8.67
C ARG A 34 -56.72 24.05 9.27
N SER A 35 -56.31 25.22 9.76
CA SER A 35 -57.11 26.43 9.97
C SER A 35 -57.69 26.62 11.38
N GLN A 36 -57.09 27.53 12.13
CA GLN A 36 -57.79 28.71 12.66
C GLN A 36 -56.76 29.71 13.17
N ALA A 37 -56.78 30.90 12.57
CA ALA A 37 -56.16 32.09 13.10
C ALA A 37 -56.95 32.54 14.35
N GLY A 38 -56.23 32.75 15.45
CA GLY A 38 -56.68 33.32 16.71
C GLY A 38 -55.44 33.83 17.45
N PRO A 39 -55.53 34.92 18.23
CA PRO A 39 -54.43 35.85 18.46
C PRO A 39 -53.32 35.16 19.24
N ALA A 40 -52.13 35.06 18.63
CA ALA A 40 -50.95 34.62 19.35
C ALA A 40 -50.67 35.64 20.47
N ALA A 41 -50.84 35.21 21.71
CA ALA A 41 -50.25 35.87 22.85
C ALA A 41 -48.76 36.04 22.53
N LEU A 42 -48.29 37.29 22.47
CA LEU A 42 -46.88 37.60 22.22
C LEU A 42 -46.02 36.88 23.25
N SER A 43 -45.42 35.76 22.85
CA SER A 43 -44.27 35.21 23.55
C SER A 43 -43.11 36.17 23.34
N SER A 44 -42.50 36.63 24.42
CA SER A 44 -41.36 37.56 24.45
C SER A 44 -40.06 37.03 23.82
N ASN A 45 -40.16 36.06 22.91
CA ASN A 45 -39.06 35.29 22.32
C ASN A 45 -39.05 35.33 20.79
N ASP A 46 -39.99 36.02 20.13
CA ASP A 46 -39.92 36.17 18.68
C ASP A 46 -38.74 37.06 18.29
N ALA A 47 -37.99 36.66 17.27
CA ALA A 47 -36.91 37.46 16.71
C ALA A 47 -37.50 38.68 15.99
N GLU A 48 -37.28 39.87 16.53
CA GLU A 48 -37.82 41.11 15.97
C GLU A 48 -37.08 41.55 14.70
N ILE A 49 -35.81 41.12 14.54
CA ILE A 49 -34.93 41.53 13.44
C ILE A 49 -34.12 40.32 12.96
N SER A 50 -33.98 40.13 11.64
CA SER A 50 -33.11 39.10 11.04
C SER A 50 -31.97 39.75 10.26
N VAL A 51 -30.74 39.26 10.49
CA VAL A 51 -29.51 39.75 9.85
C VAL A 51 -28.71 38.57 9.32
N ARG A 52 -28.03 38.76 8.19
CA ARG A 52 -27.18 37.74 7.59
C ARG A 52 -25.72 37.93 7.96
N ASN A 53 -25.03 36.82 8.24
CA ASN A 53 -23.58 36.81 8.32
C ASN A 53 -22.98 36.91 6.90
N ALA A 54 -22.32 38.03 6.59
CA ALA A 54 -21.70 38.27 5.29
C ALA A 54 -20.33 37.57 5.13
N ALA A 55 -19.78 37.01 6.21
CA ALA A 55 -18.52 36.30 6.18
C ALA A 55 -18.63 34.95 5.43
N ARG A 56 -17.74 34.74 4.44
CA ARG A 56 -17.73 33.53 3.59
C ARG A 56 -16.97 32.35 4.21
N ALA A 57 -16.17 32.58 5.25
CA ALA A 57 -15.35 31.55 5.89
C ALA A 57 -15.98 31.10 7.21
N GLN A 58 -15.98 29.79 7.46
CA GLN A 58 -16.43 29.22 8.74
C GLN A 58 -15.56 29.75 9.89
N GLY A 59 -16.20 30.25 10.95
CA GLY A 59 -15.50 30.85 12.09
C GLY A 59 -15.18 32.34 11.96
N HIS A 60 -15.60 32.99 10.87
CA HIS A 60 -15.59 34.44 10.73
C HIS A 60 -17.01 34.98 10.86
N LEU A 61 -17.16 36.15 11.48
CA LEU A 61 -18.44 36.83 11.63
C LEU A 61 -18.32 38.25 11.10
N ASP A 62 -19.15 38.61 10.13
CA ASP A 62 -19.28 39.99 9.65
C ASP A 62 -20.77 40.32 9.54
N VAL A 63 -21.29 41.01 10.57
CA VAL A 63 -22.72 41.27 10.74
C VAL A 63 -22.96 42.75 10.98
N LEU A 64 -24.00 43.30 10.36
CA LEU A 64 -24.46 44.67 10.58
C LEU A 64 -25.59 44.67 11.62
N LEU A 65 -25.29 45.09 12.84
CA LEU A 65 -26.23 45.06 13.96
C LEU A 65 -26.79 46.47 14.23
N PRO A 66 -28.13 46.64 14.35
CA PRO A 66 -28.71 47.85 14.90
C PRO A 66 -28.56 47.83 16.42
N LEU A 67 -27.59 48.59 16.95
CA LEU A 67 -27.33 48.66 18.39
C LEU A 67 -28.16 49.79 19.03
N PRO A 68 -28.83 49.56 20.19
CA PRO A 68 -29.72 50.55 20.82
C PRO A 68 -29.05 51.87 21.22
N GLY A 69 -27.76 51.86 21.58
CA GLY A 69 -27.03 53.02 22.07
C GLY A 69 -26.32 53.85 21.00
N VAL A 70 -26.30 53.39 19.75
CA VAL A 70 -25.59 54.04 18.64
C VAL A 70 -26.56 54.30 17.49
N MET A 71 -26.63 55.53 16.99
CA MET A 71 -27.44 55.86 15.83
C MET A 71 -26.82 55.26 14.56
N GLY A 72 -27.42 54.18 14.03
CA GLY A 72 -27.02 53.55 12.76
C GLY A 72 -26.75 52.04 12.87
N LEU A 73 -26.37 51.43 11.76
CA LEU A 73 -25.94 50.03 11.71
C LEU A 73 -24.46 49.93 12.10
N THR A 74 -24.15 49.18 13.14
CA THR A 74 -22.77 48.93 13.56
C THR A 74 -22.25 47.66 12.92
N ARG A 75 -21.13 47.74 12.20
CA ARG A 75 -20.46 46.56 11.64
C ARG A 75 -19.65 45.87 12.70
N LEU A 76 -19.97 44.61 12.98
CA LEU A 76 -19.24 43.74 13.90
C LEU A 76 -18.50 42.67 13.09
N GLY A 77 -17.18 42.84 12.99
CA GLY A 77 -16.27 41.92 12.34
C GLY A 77 -15.43 41.15 13.36
N LEU A 78 -15.50 39.82 13.37
CA LEU A 78 -14.61 38.94 14.11
C LEU A 78 -13.95 37.99 13.14
N ASP A 79 -12.65 38.20 12.92
CA ASP A 79 -11.85 37.44 11.96
C ASP A 79 -10.94 36.37 12.59
N ASP A 80 -11.15 36.10 13.88
CA ASP A 80 -10.32 35.16 14.62
C ASP A 80 -10.94 33.76 14.65
N ALA A 81 -10.30 32.79 13.98
CA ALA A 81 -10.74 31.38 13.97
C ALA A 81 -10.73 30.70 15.36
N ARG A 82 -10.06 31.31 16.35
CA ARG A 82 -10.04 30.85 17.76
C ARG A 82 -11.04 31.59 18.65
N ALA A 83 -11.77 32.57 18.11
CA ALA A 83 -12.75 33.31 18.87
C ALA A 83 -13.87 32.40 19.39
N SER A 84 -14.34 32.74 20.57
CA SER A 84 -15.43 32.08 21.26
C SER A 84 -16.65 32.99 21.35
N VAL A 85 -17.79 32.42 21.73
CA VAL A 85 -19.01 33.19 22.05
C VAL A 85 -18.73 34.27 23.10
N LYS A 86 -17.77 34.06 24.00
CA LYS A 86 -17.31 35.08 24.95
C LYS A 86 -16.77 36.32 24.25
N ASP A 87 -15.87 36.14 23.28
CA ASP A 87 -15.22 37.23 22.57
C ASP A 87 -16.23 38.00 21.71
N LEU A 88 -17.23 37.29 21.18
CA LEU A 88 -18.39 37.89 20.52
C LEU A 88 -19.21 38.78 21.48
N ILE A 89 -19.52 38.30 22.67
CA ILE A 89 -20.25 39.07 23.69
C ILE A 89 -19.45 40.30 24.12
N GLU A 90 -18.12 40.16 24.27
CA GLU A 90 -17.23 41.27 24.62
C GLU A 90 -17.14 42.30 23.49
N ALA A 91 -17.05 41.87 22.23
CA ALA A 91 -17.03 42.77 21.08
C ALA A 91 -18.34 43.56 20.93
N VAL A 92 -19.50 42.92 21.17
CA VAL A 92 -20.81 43.60 21.16
C VAL A 92 -20.91 44.62 22.31
N ARG A 93 -20.44 44.26 23.51
CA ARG A 93 -20.41 45.19 24.67
C ARG A 93 -19.45 46.36 24.48
N HIS A 94 -18.32 46.14 23.80
CA HIS A 94 -17.38 47.20 23.45
C HIS A 94 -17.98 48.13 22.38
N ALA A 95 -18.75 47.59 21.45
CA ALA A 95 -19.43 48.37 20.42
C ALA A 95 -20.58 49.23 20.97
N ASP A 96 -21.26 48.79 22.03
CA ASP A 96 -22.33 49.54 22.69
C ASP A 96 -22.32 49.36 24.22
N ALA A 97 -21.85 50.41 24.91
CA ALA A 97 -21.78 50.46 26.37
C ALA A 97 -23.16 50.59 27.07
N SER A 98 -24.24 50.85 26.32
CA SER A 98 -25.60 50.95 26.86
C SER A 98 -26.26 49.58 27.12
N LEU A 99 -25.67 48.49 26.62
CA LEU A 99 -26.19 47.14 26.74
C LEU A 99 -25.98 46.56 28.15
N LYS A 100 -27.08 46.25 28.84
CA LYS A 100 -27.06 45.62 30.18
C LYS A 100 -26.99 44.10 30.08
N THR A 101 -27.70 43.51 29.12
CA THR A 101 -27.75 42.06 28.89
C THR A 101 -27.46 41.75 27.42
N VAL A 102 -26.47 40.87 27.20
CA VAL A 102 -26.10 40.33 25.88
C VAL A 102 -25.98 38.83 26.04
N GLU A 103 -26.84 38.09 25.35
CA GLU A 103 -26.88 36.63 25.39
C GLU A 103 -26.94 36.06 23.97
N VAL A 104 -26.26 34.95 23.75
CA VAL A 104 -26.32 34.18 22.51
C VAL A 104 -27.10 32.90 22.78
N ALA A 105 -28.15 32.66 22.01
CA ALA A 105 -29.01 31.50 22.15
C ALA A 105 -29.22 30.82 20.80
N THR A 106 -29.63 29.56 20.82
CA THR A 106 -30.16 28.88 19.63
C THR A 106 -31.56 29.43 19.28
N PRO A 107 -32.07 29.15 18.06
CA PRO A 107 -33.43 29.52 17.67
C PRO A 107 -34.51 28.94 18.58
N ASP A 108 -34.22 27.81 19.23
CA ASP A 108 -35.10 27.13 20.19
C ASP A 108 -35.06 27.76 21.60
N GLY A 109 -34.29 28.85 21.77
CA GLY A 109 -34.19 29.60 23.03
C GLY A 109 -33.20 29.03 24.03
N THR A 110 -32.40 28.01 23.67
CA THR A 110 -31.36 27.47 24.57
C THR A 110 -30.12 28.36 24.56
N LYS A 111 -29.67 28.79 25.75
CA LYS A 111 -28.49 29.66 25.87
C LYS A 111 -27.23 28.88 25.53
N LEU A 112 -26.39 29.44 24.67
CA LEU A 112 -25.12 28.84 24.28
C LEU A 112 -24.02 29.18 25.28
N ALA A 113 -23.17 28.21 25.59
CA ALA A 113 -22.07 28.39 26.52
C ALA A 113 -21.03 29.36 25.94
N ARG A 114 -20.43 30.20 26.81
CA ARG A 114 -19.42 31.19 26.41
C ARG A 114 -18.16 30.58 25.77
N THR A 115 -17.90 29.30 26.03
CA THR A 115 -16.75 28.55 25.50
C THR A 115 -16.98 27.97 24.11
N VAL A 116 -18.21 28.04 23.58
CA VAL A 116 -18.51 27.56 22.23
C VAL A 116 -17.70 28.36 21.22
N ARG A 117 -17.11 27.67 20.25
CA ARG A 117 -16.28 28.32 19.22
C ARG A 117 -17.15 29.03 18.20
N LEU A 118 -16.64 30.15 17.68
CA LEU A 118 -17.33 30.91 16.65
C LEU A 118 -17.52 30.09 15.36
N GLY A 119 -16.63 29.14 15.05
CA GLY A 119 -16.79 28.21 13.94
C GLY A 119 -17.97 27.24 14.08
N GLU A 120 -18.27 26.81 15.30
CA GLU A 120 -19.44 25.97 15.60
C GLU A 120 -20.72 26.81 15.60
N LEU A 121 -20.65 28.04 16.15
CA LEU A 121 -21.78 28.96 16.15
C LEU A 121 -22.22 29.37 14.74
N THR A 122 -21.27 29.72 13.87
CA THR A 122 -21.55 30.19 12.49
C THR A 122 -22.05 29.08 11.55
N SER A 123 -21.92 27.81 11.96
CA SER A 123 -22.45 26.66 11.20
C SER A 123 -23.97 26.46 11.36
N MET A 124 -24.59 27.12 12.36
CA MET A 124 -26.02 27.05 12.63
C MET A 124 -26.62 28.47 12.71
N PRO A 125 -27.93 28.66 12.44
CA PRO A 125 -28.59 29.91 12.78
C PRO A 125 -28.61 30.10 14.30
N PHE A 126 -28.39 31.32 14.78
CA PHE A 126 -28.40 31.64 16.21
C PHE A 126 -29.02 33.01 16.47
N CYS A 127 -29.51 33.22 17.69
CA CYS A 127 -30.16 34.45 18.12
C CYS A 127 -29.26 35.25 19.08
N LEU A 128 -29.10 36.54 18.81
CA LEU A 128 -28.49 37.54 19.68
C LEU A 128 -29.58 38.29 20.45
N ARG A 129 -29.62 38.12 21.76
CA ARG A 129 -30.56 38.81 22.64
C ARG A 129 -29.88 40.02 23.29
N LEU A 130 -30.27 41.21 22.84
CA LEU A 130 -29.73 42.51 23.25
C LEU A 130 -30.81 43.26 24.04
N ASN A 131 -30.71 43.29 25.38
CA ASN A 131 -31.72 43.89 26.27
C ASN A 131 -33.16 43.40 25.97
N HIS A 132 -33.91 44.15 25.18
CA HIS A 132 -35.29 43.90 24.77
C HIS A 132 -35.46 43.49 23.30
N VAL A 133 -34.37 43.46 22.51
CA VAL A 133 -34.37 43.14 21.08
C VAL A 133 -33.72 41.77 20.85
N ASN A 134 -34.40 40.92 20.09
CA ASN A 134 -33.88 39.62 19.66
C ASN A 134 -33.53 39.69 18.17
N VAL A 135 -32.25 39.46 17.83
CA VAL A 135 -31.75 39.47 16.46
C VAL A 135 -31.42 38.04 16.02
N LEU A 136 -32.06 37.51 14.99
CA LEU A 136 -31.72 36.23 14.38
C LEU A 136 -30.57 36.44 13.39
N VAL A 137 -29.49 35.67 13.54
CA VAL A 137 -28.35 35.66 12.62
C VAL A 137 -28.38 34.37 11.81
N GLU A 138 -28.61 34.50 10.50
CA GLU A 138 -28.55 33.39 9.55
C GLU A 138 -27.18 33.33 8.86
N SER A 139 -26.65 32.13 8.64
CA SER A 139 -25.40 31.92 7.90
C SER A 139 -25.68 31.63 6.42
N ASP A 140 -25.07 32.41 5.52
CA ASP A 140 -25.21 32.20 4.07
C ASP A 140 -24.58 30.86 3.61
N ALA A 141 -23.57 30.37 4.32
CA ALA A 141 -22.87 29.12 4.00
C ALA A 141 -23.77 27.88 4.13
N ALA A 142 -24.59 27.78 5.19
CA ALA A 142 -25.46 26.62 5.42
C ALA A 142 -26.61 26.54 4.38
N ALA A 143 -27.10 27.68 3.89
CA ALA A 143 -28.16 27.74 2.88
C ALA A 143 -27.68 27.36 1.46
N VAL A 144 -26.39 27.52 1.16
CA VAL A 144 -25.79 27.11 -0.12
C VAL A 144 -25.52 25.61 -0.13
N ASP A 145 -24.97 25.05 0.95
CA ASP A 145 -24.70 23.62 1.07
C ASP A 145 -25.99 22.77 1.05
N GLY A 146 -27.06 23.25 1.69
CA GLY A 146 -28.36 22.57 1.67
C GLY A 146 -29.03 22.53 0.29
N ARG A 147 -28.85 23.57 -0.54
CA ARG A 147 -29.36 23.60 -1.92
C ARG A 147 -28.59 22.63 -2.81
N ARG A 148 -27.26 22.64 -2.72
CA ARG A 148 -26.38 21.74 -3.48
C ARG A 148 -26.65 20.27 -3.17
N ALA A 149 -26.79 19.91 -1.89
CA ALA A 149 -27.13 18.54 -1.49
C ALA A 149 -28.51 18.10 -1.99
N ARG A 150 -29.48 19.04 -2.08
CA ARG A 150 -30.82 18.74 -2.62
C ARG A 150 -30.78 18.49 -4.12
N GLU A 151 -30.01 19.27 -4.87
CA GLU A 151 -29.77 19.07 -6.30
C GLU A 151 -29.08 17.73 -6.57
N GLU A 152 -28.04 17.40 -5.80
CA GLU A 152 -27.35 16.10 -5.89
C GLU A 152 -28.28 14.92 -5.59
N ASN A 153 -29.17 15.05 -4.61
CA ASN A 153 -30.15 14.01 -4.28
C ASN A 153 -31.20 13.81 -5.39
N VAL A 154 -31.64 14.89 -6.04
CA VAL A 154 -32.57 14.81 -7.19
C VAL A 154 -31.88 14.19 -8.40
N ALA A 155 -30.62 14.56 -8.66
CA ALA A 155 -29.83 13.99 -9.72
C ALA A 155 -29.57 12.48 -9.51
N PHE A 156 -29.23 12.07 -8.28
CA PHE A 156 -29.08 10.67 -7.91
C PHE A 156 -30.38 9.87 -8.09
N ALA A 157 -31.52 10.43 -7.71
CA ALA A 157 -32.82 9.78 -7.90
C ALA A 157 -33.16 9.58 -9.38
N THR A 158 -32.80 10.55 -10.23
CA THR A 158 -32.97 10.48 -11.69
C THR A 158 -32.12 9.36 -12.28
N VAL A 159 -30.82 9.32 -11.96
CA VAL A 159 -29.91 8.27 -12.45
C VAL A 159 -30.36 6.88 -11.99
N LYS A 160 -30.79 6.74 -10.73
CA LYS A 160 -31.31 5.48 -10.20
C LYS A 160 -32.57 5.01 -10.95
N ALA A 161 -33.49 5.92 -11.24
CA ALA A 161 -34.71 5.59 -11.99
C ALA A 161 -34.41 5.19 -13.45
N GLU A 162 -33.39 5.80 -14.05
CA GLU A 162 -32.95 5.48 -15.41
C GLU A 162 -32.29 4.08 -15.47
N ILE A 163 -31.48 3.74 -14.47
CA ILE A 163 -30.89 2.40 -14.30
C ILE A 163 -31.97 1.33 -14.07
N GLU A 164 -32.99 1.61 -13.28
CA GLU A 164 -34.09 0.67 -13.03
C GLU A 164 -34.98 0.45 -14.26
N LYS A 165 -35.05 1.42 -15.17
CA LYS A 165 -35.79 1.31 -16.44
C LYS A 165 -35.03 0.59 -17.54
N ASP A 166 -33.69 0.54 -17.47
CA ASP A 166 -32.89 -0.04 -18.54
C ASP A 166 -33.09 -1.58 -18.61
N PRO A 167 -33.51 -2.13 -19.76
CA PRO A 167 -33.64 -3.58 -19.93
C PRO A 167 -32.29 -4.31 -20.02
N ARG A 168 -31.17 -3.61 -20.28
CA ARG A 168 -29.85 -4.22 -20.45
C ARG A 168 -29.37 -4.88 -19.14
N LEU A 169 -28.59 -5.95 -19.28
CA LEU A 169 -27.96 -6.65 -18.15
C LEU A 169 -26.61 -6.04 -17.80
N ILE A 170 -25.89 -5.54 -18.81
CA ILE A 170 -24.55 -4.98 -18.72
C ILE A 170 -24.56 -3.62 -19.41
N LEU A 171 -24.06 -2.60 -18.71
CA LEU A 171 -23.88 -1.23 -19.17
C LEU A 171 -22.38 -0.91 -19.18
N PRO A 172 -21.80 -0.42 -20.27
CA PRO A 172 -20.42 0.04 -20.28
C PRO A 172 -20.17 1.21 -19.30
N LEU A 173 -19.02 1.24 -18.64
CA LEU A 173 -18.68 2.25 -17.64
C LEU A 173 -18.74 3.69 -18.18
N HIS A 174 -18.29 3.90 -19.42
CA HIS A 174 -18.36 5.21 -20.07
C HIS A 174 -19.80 5.69 -20.32
N GLU A 175 -20.74 4.77 -20.55
CA GLU A 175 -22.15 5.07 -20.76
C GLU A 175 -22.79 5.47 -19.43
N TYR A 176 -22.42 4.80 -18.34
CA TYR A 176 -22.81 5.18 -16.98
C TYR A 176 -22.36 6.61 -16.63
N TYR A 177 -21.09 6.96 -16.87
CA TYR A 177 -20.61 8.32 -16.61
C TYR A 177 -21.32 9.37 -17.46
N ARG A 178 -21.68 9.04 -18.71
CA ARG A 178 -22.49 9.92 -19.55
C ARG A 178 -23.88 10.16 -18.96
N MET A 179 -24.53 9.13 -18.42
CA MET A 179 -25.82 9.27 -17.73
C MET A 179 -25.70 10.18 -16.50
N CYS A 180 -24.64 9.99 -15.70
CA CYS A 180 -24.39 10.86 -14.54
C CYS A 180 -24.12 12.31 -14.95
N HIS A 181 -23.36 12.54 -16.02
CA HIS A 181 -23.12 13.88 -16.56
C HIS A 181 -24.40 14.55 -17.06
N ASN A 182 -25.28 13.80 -17.73
CA ASN A 182 -26.58 14.30 -18.20
C ASN A 182 -27.52 14.70 -17.05
N ALA A 183 -27.37 14.06 -15.88
CA ALA A 183 -28.09 14.42 -14.66
C ALA A 183 -27.44 15.59 -13.88
N GLY A 184 -26.35 16.18 -14.38
CA GLY A 184 -25.65 17.31 -13.76
C GLY A 184 -24.58 16.93 -12.72
N ALA A 185 -24.10 15.68 -12.74
CA ALA A 185 -23.09 15.20 -11.79
C ALA A 185 -21.67 15.15 -12.38
N GLU A 186 -20.69 15.52 -11.56
CA GLU A 186 -19.26 15.38 -11.87
C GLU A 186 -18.79 13.93 -11.67
N GLU A 187 -17.72 13.52 -12.36
CA GLU A 187 -17.19 12.14 -12.32
C GLU A 187 -16.85 11.66 -10.89
N ALA A 188 -16.32 12.55 -10.05
CA ALA A 188 -16.04 12.25 -8.64
C ALA A 188 -17.30 11.93 -7.83
N VAL A 189 -18.44 12.54 -8.18
CA VAL A 189 -19.75 12.25 -7.57
C VAL A 189 -20.32 10.95 -8.13
N ALA A 190 -20.17 10.71 -9.44
CA ALA A 190 -20.59 9.47 -10.09
C ALA A 190 -19.91 8.23 -9.49
N THR A 191 -18.60 8.27 -9.19
CA THR A 191 -17.92 7.14 -8.52
C THR A 191 -18.42 6.89 -7.08
N LYS A 192 -18.90 7.93 -6.39
CA LYS A 192 -19.54 7.79 -5.07
C LYS A 192 -20.92 7.15 -5.22
N TRP A 193 -21.70 7.59 -6.21
CA TRP A 193 -23.01 7.01 -6.51
C TRP A 193 -22.91 5.55 -6.95
N LEU A 194 -21.91 5.19 -7.74
CA LEU A 194 -21.67 3.81 -8.14
C LEU A 194 -21.43 2.91 -6.91
N ARG A 195 -20.61 3.37 -5.96
CA ARG A 195 -20.40 2.67 -4.67
C ARG A 195 -21.68 2.58 -3.83
N GLU A 196 -22.50 3.62 -3.81
CA GLU A 196 -23.78 3.60 -3.10
C GLU A 196 -24.81 2.65 -3.74
N LEU A 197 -24.85 2.56 -5.08
CA LEU A 197 -25.68 1.61 -5.81
C LEU A 197 -25.23 0.16 -5.56
N GLN A 198 -23.91 -0.06 -5.51
CA GLN A 198 -23.33 -1.35 -5.17
C GLN A 198 -23.60 -1.77 -3.73
N ARG A 199 -23.51 -0.84 -2.78
CA ARG A 199 -23.88 -1.08 -1.37
C ARG A 199 -25.34 -1.52 -1.22
N ARG A 200 -26.22 -1.05 -2.11
CA ARG A 200 -27.66 -1.39 -2.14
C ARG A 200 -27.96 -2.64 -2.98
N ASN A 201 -26.94 -3.33 -3.50
CA ASN A 201 -27.04 -4.51 -4.37
C ASN A 201 -27.87 -4.30 -5.65
N LEU A 202 -27.98 -3.05 -6.11
CA LEU A 202 -28.65 -2.72 -7.38
C LEU A 202 -27.72 -2.95 -8.56
N VAL A 203 -26.45 -2.60 -8.40
CA VAL A 203 -25.45 -2.63 -9.47
C VAL A 203 -24.19 -3.32 -8.96
N VAL A 204 -23.52 -4.09 -9.81
CA VAL A 204 -22.20 -4.64 -9.50
C VAL A 204 -21.20 -4.13 -10.52
N HIS A 205 -20.10 -3.57 -10.04
CA HIS A 205 -18.99 -3.09 -10.85
C HIS A 205 -17.69 -3.53 -10.17
N PHE A 206 -16.74 -4.00 -10.98
CA PHE A 206 -15.46 -4.50 -10.50
C PHE A 206 -14.37 -3.49 -10.83
N ASP A 207 -14.20 -2.51 -9.95
CA ASP A 207 -13.18 -1.46 -10.08
C ASP A 207 -11.74 -1.99 -10.01
N ARG A 208 -11.55 -3.17 -9.39
CA ARG A 208 -10.24 -3.81 -9.18
C ARG A 208 -9.99 -5.03 -10.06
N SER A 209 -10.92 -5.38 -10.95
CA SER A 209 -10.70 -6.53 -11.83
C SER A 209 -9.60 -6.24 -12.83
N ARG A 210 -8.73 -7.23 -13.08
CA ARG A 210 -7.73 -7.17 -14.16
C ARG A 210 -8.34 -7.37 -15.54
N ASN A 211 -9.59 -7.85 -15.60
CA ASN A 211 -10.27 -8.07 -16.86
C ASN A 211 -10.79 -6.75 -17.40
N PRO A 212 -10.31 -6.29 -18.58
CA PRO A 212 -10.82 -5.06 -19.18
C PRO A 212 -12.31 -5.17 -19.53
N GLN A 213 -12.82 -6.40 -19.71
CA GLN A 213 -14.25 -6.66 -19.94
C GLN A 213 -15.11 -6.47 -18.69
N LEU A 214 -14.59 -6.77 -17.50
CA LEU A 214 -15.31 -6.60 -16.23
C LEU A 214 -15.11 -5.19 -15.66
N GLU A 215 -13.91 -4.63 -15.82
CA GLU A 215 -13.59 -3.25 -15.43
C GLU A 215 -14.45 -2.26 -16.21
N ASN A 216 -14.64 -2.47 -17.52
CA ASN A 216 -15.46 -1.58 -18.32
C ASN A 216 -16.96 -1.90 -18.27
N ALA A 217 -17.39 -2.87 -17.45
CA ALA A 217 -18.77 -3.31 -17.35
C ALA A 217 -19.40 -2.94 -15.99
N VAL A 218 -20.65 -2.50 -16.06
CA VAL A 218 -21.51 -2.18 -14.93
C VAL A 218 -22.73 -3.09 -15.05
N ILE A 219 -22.87 -4.05 -14.13
CA ILE A 219 -23.93 -5.06 -14.17
C ILE A 219 -25.13 -4.53 -13.42
N LEU A 220 -26.22 -4.26 -14.14
CA LEU A 220 -27.42 -3.60 -13.59
C LEU A 220 -28.36 -4.55 -12.85
N ARG A 221 -28.26 -5.86 -13.10
CA ARG A 221 -29.14 -6.87 -12.48
C ARG A 221 -28.34 -8.09 -12.04
N PRO A 222 -27.58 -8.00 -10.93
CA PRO A 222 -26.62 -9.03 -10.54
C PRO A 222 -27.25 -10.40 -10.23
N TYR A 223 -28.53 -10.43 -9.83
CA TYR A 223 -29.26 -11.66 -9.49
C TYR A 223 -29.92 -12.37 -10.67
N SER A 224 -29.78 -11.83 -11.89
CA SER A 224 -30.27 -12.55 -13.07
C SER A 224 -29.41 -13.79 -13.32
N LEU A 225 -30.03 -14.88 -13.77
CA LEU A 225 -29.28 -16.09 -14.13
C LEU A 225 -28.24 -15.78 -15.23
N GLU A 226 -28.61 -14.97 -16.21
CA GLU A 226 -27.75 -14.57 -17.33
C GLU A 226 -26.54 -13.75 -16.87
N SER A 227 -26.72 -12.83 -15.91
CA SER A 227 -25.61 -12.05 -15.35
C SER A 227 -24.65 -12.92 -14.54
N VAL A 228 -25.18 -13.88 -13.78
CA VAL A 228 -24.36 -14.83 -13.01
C VAL A 228 -23.55 -15.72 -13.95
N LEU A 229 -24.16 -16.22 -15.03
CA LEU A 229 -23.46 -17.08 -16.00
C LEU A 229 -22.40 -16.32 -16.79
N THR A 230 -22.69 -15.10 -17.22
CA THR A 230 -21.70 -14.24 -17.91
C THR A 230 -20.52 -13.90 -16.98
N LEU A 231 -20.80 -13.62 -15.71
CA LEU A 231 -19.77 -13.45 -14.68
C LEU A 231 -18.94 -14.72 -14.48
N GLN A 232 -19.59 -15.87 -14.29
CA GLN A 232 -18.91 -17.14 -14.09
C GLN A 232 -18.01 -17.48 -15.28
N ASN A 233 -18.49 -17.33 -16.52
CA ASN A 233 -17.69 -17.57 -17.71
C ASN A 233 -16.47 -16.64 -17.78
N SER A 234 -16.64 -15.36 -17.41
CA SER A 234 -15.53 -14.40 -17.40
C SER A 234 -14.47 -14.73 -16.33
N LEU A 235 -14.88 -15.21 -15.16
CA LEU A 235 -13.98 -15.62 -14.07
C LEU A 235 -13.31 -16.98 -14.36
N ASP A 236 -14.05 -17.92 -14.95
CA ASP A 236 -13.53 -19.24 -15.35
C ASP A 236 -12.44 -19.10 -16.43
N SER A 237 -12.57 -18.11 -17.32
CA SER A 237 -11.54 -17.80 -18.32
C SER A 237 -10.22 -17.35 -17.68
N GLU A 238 -10.27 -16.53 -16.62
CA GLU A 238 -9.08 -16.09 -15.89
C GLU A 238 -8.42 -17.24 -15.13
N LEU A 239 -9.23 -18.05 -14.44
CA LEU A 239 -8.71 -19.23 -13.73
C LEU A 239 -8.08 -20.22 -14.72
N TYR A 240 -8.67 -20.37 -15.90
CA TYR A 240 -8.11 -21.18 -16.97
C TYR A 240 -6.76 -20.63 -17.44
N ASN A 241 -6.64 -19.33 -17.68
CA ASN A 241 -5.39 -18.67 -18.09
C ASN A 241 -4.29 -18.88 -17.05
N ILE A 242 -4.57 -18.63 -15.76
CA ILE A 242 -3.62 -18.83 -14.65
C ILE A 242 -3.16 -20.29 -14.58
N LYS A 243 -4.10 -21.24 -14.70
CA LYS A 243 -3.80 -22.67 -14.65
C LYS A 243 -2.98 -23.11 -15.87
N HIS A 244 -3.26 -22.54 -17.04
CA HIS A 244 -2.51 -22.80 -18.27
C HIS A 244 -1.07 -22.29 -18.14
N ASP A 245 -0.89 -21.03 -17.71
CA ASP A 245 0.42 -20.41 -17.53
C ASP A 245 1.28 -21.17 -16.53
N ARG A 246 0.70 -21.60 -15.41
CA ARG A 246 1.40 -22.47 -14.44
C ARG A 246 1.87 -23.76 -15.11
N LYS A 247 1.00 -24.46 -15.84
CA LYS A 247 1.37 -25.71 -16.51
C LYS A 247 2.48 -25.51 -17.54
N VAL A 248 2.49 -24.39 -18.26
CA VAL A 248 3.56 -24.05 -19.20
C VAL A 248 4.88 -23.85 -18.46
N LYS A 249 4.89 -23.07 -17.37
CA LYS A 249 6.08 -22.87 -16.53
C LYS A 249 6.58 -24.16 -15.88
N GLU A 250 5.68 -25.04 -15.42
CA GLU A 250 6.04 -26.36 -14.88
C GLU A 250 6.75 -27.25 -15.91
N ARG A 251 6.30 -27.23 -17.18
CA ARG A 251 6.97 -27.95 -18.27
C ARG A 251 8.37 -27.38 -18.51
N GLN A 252 8.49 -26.06 -18.61
CA GLN A 252 9.79 -25.38 -18.77
C GLN A 252 10.73 -25.70 -17.60
N LEU A 253 10.22 -25.72 -16.38
CA LEU A 253 10.98 -26.11 -15.19
C LEU A 253 11.48 -27.56 -15.29
N GLY A 254 10.64 -28.47 -15.76
CA GLY A 254 11.02 -29.88 -15.98
C GLY A 254 12.16 -30.01 -17.00
N GLU A 255 12.06 -29.30 -18.12
CA GLU A 255 13.09 -29.26 -19.16
C GLU A 255 14.41 -28.67 -18.63
N LEU A 256 14.36 -27.51 -17.96
CA LEU A 256 15.54 -26.88 -17.36
C LEU A 256 16.18 -27.75 -16.28
N LYS A 257 15.40 -28.40 -15.42
CA LYS A 257 15.91 -29.34 -14.41
C LYS A 257 16.61 -30.54 -15.07
N SER A 258 16.08 -31.04 -16.17
CA SER A 258 16.72 -32.12 -16.93
C SER A 258 18.05 -31.67 -17.56
N ALA A 259 18.10 -30.44 -18.10
CA ALA A 259 19.31 -29.85 -18.65
C ALA A 259 20.36 -29.61 -17.55
N LEU A 260 19.96 -29.07 -16.40
CA LEU A 260 20.82 -28.87 -15.23
C LEU A 260 21.45 -30.18 -14.78
N LYS A 261 20.68 -31.28 -14.70
CA LYS A 261 21.23 -32.60 -14.35
C LYS A 261 22.31 -33.05 -15.33
N LYS A 262 22.08 -32.86 -16.64
CA LYS A 262 23.09 -33.19 -17.67
C LYS A 262 24.36 -32.36 -17.50
N LEU A 263 24.23 -31.05 -17.28
CA LEU A 263 25.38 -30.16 -17.03
C LEU A 263 26.14 -30.56 -15.76
N GLN A 264 25.45 -30.90 -14.68
CA GLN A 264 26.07 -31.34 -13.43
C GLN A 264 26.84 -32.65 -13.60
N ILE A 265 26.33 -33.60 -14.38
CA ILE A 265 27.04 -34.84 -14.69
C ILE A 265 28.35 -34.53 -15.41
N VAL A 266 28.30 -33.70 -16.45
CA VAL A 266 29.50 -33.27 -17.20
C VAL A 266 30.49 -32.55 -16.28
N GLN A 267 30.02 -31.67 -15.40
CA GLN A 267 30.86 -30.96 -14.44
C GLN A 267 31.55 -31.93 -13.46
N ASN A 268 30.81 -32.88 -12.93
CA ASN A 268 31.34 -33.91 -12.03
C ASN A 268 32.39 -34.78 -12.73
N GLU A 269 32.16 -35.15 -13.99
CA GLU A 269 33.14 -35.88 -14.79
C GLU A 269 34.42 -35.08 -15.04
N VAL A 270 34.29 -33.77 -15.32
CA VAL A 270 35.44 -32.86 -15.47
C VAL A 270 36.25 -32.81 -14.17
N HIS A 271 35.59 -32.61 -13.02
CA HIS A 271 36.27 -32.58 -11.73
C HIS A 271 36.94 -33.92 -11.38
N LEU A 272 36.28 -35.05 -11.68
CA LEU A 272 36.85 -36.37 -11.46
C LEU A 272 38.07 -36.62 -12.35
N ALA A 273 37.98 -36.26 -13.64
CA ALA A 273 39.08 -36.37 -14.58
C ALA A 273 40.26 -35.46 -14.22
N ALA A 274 39.97 -34.23 -13.76
CA ALA A 274 40.98 -33.26 -13.34
C ALA A 274 41.79 -33.72 -12.12
N ARG A 275 41.22 -34.56 -11.22
CA ARG A 275 41.93 -35.09 -10.04
C ARG A 275 42.96 -36.18 -10.36
N ARG A 276 42.80 -36.92 -11.46
CA ARG A 276 43.64 -38.09 -11.78
C ARG A 276 45.11 -37.70 -11.97
N MET A 277 45.37 -36.66 -12.76
CA MET A 277 46.74 -36.22 -13.07
C MET A 277 47.50 -35.66 -11.85
N PRO A 278 46.96 -34.71 -11.06
CA PRO A 278 47.63 -34.22 -9.85
C PRO A 278 47.90 -35.34 -8.83
N ASN A 279 46.98 -36.30 -8.71
CA ASN A 279 47.17 -37.45 -7.82
C ASN A 279 48.26 -38.40 -8.34
N ALA A 280 48.33 -38.64 -9.64
CA ALA A 280 49.42 -39.41 -10.24
C ALA A 280 50.77 -38.71 -10.06
N GLN A 281 50.83 -37.39 -10.24
CA GLN A 281 52.03 -36.58 -10.00
C GLN A 281 52.48 -36.65 -8.53
N LYS A 282 51.53 -36.65 -7.58
CA LYS A 282 51.84 -36.86 -6.15
C LYS A 282 52.55 -38.19 -5.92
N TRP A 283 51.99 -39.28 -6.45
CA TRP A 283 52.57 -40.61 -6.30
C TRP A 283 53.91 -40.74 -7.01
N LEU A 284 54.04 -40.21 -8.22
CA LEU A 284 55.30 -40.18 -8.95
C LEU A 284 56.38 -39.39 -8.20
N GLY A 285 56.02 -38.23 -7.65
CA GLY A 285 56.93 -37.43 -6.82
C GLY A 285 57.36 -38.17 -5.56
N LEU A 286 56.43 -38.86 -4.89
CA LEU A 286 56.74 -39.67 -3.71
C LEU A 286 57.67 -40.84 -4.06
N THR A 287 57.37 -41.62 -5.10
CA THR A 287 58.22 -42.73 -5.55
C THR A 287 59.60 -42.25 -5.99
N GLY A 288 59.66 -41.13 -6.72
CA GLY A 288 60.93 -40.52 -7.13
C GLY A 288 61.76 -40.06 -5.93
N LEU A 289 61.14 -39.45 -4.93
CA LEU A 289 61.82 -39.01 -3.71
C LEU A 289 62.33 -40.21 -2.89
N THR A 290 61.52 -41.26 -2.74
CA THR A 290 61.94 -42.49 -2.07
C THR A 290 63.11 -43.16 -2.79
N GLY A 291 63.07 -43.26 -4.12
CA GLY A 291 64.17 -43.80 -4.92
C GLY A 291 65.44 -42.96 -4.81
N PHE A 292 65.31 -41.63 -4.83
CA PHE A 292 66.41 -40.69 -4.67
C PHE A 292 67.10 -40.85 -3.31
N TYR A 293 66.34 -40.88 -2.21
CA TYR A 293 66.90 -41.11 -0.88
C TYR A 293 67.49 -42.52 -0.72
N GLY A 294 66.88 -43.54 -1.34
CA GLY A 294 67.42 -44.89 -1.36
C GLY A 294 68.77 -44.97 -2.08
N ALA A 295 68.92 -44.29 -3.21
CA ALA A 295 70.18 -44.19 -3.93
C ALA A 295 71.25 -43.45 -3.11
N LEU A 296 70.87 -42.35 -2.44
CA LEU A 296 71.77 -41.65 -1.53
C LEU A 296 72.24 -42.54 -0.37
N MET A 297 71.33 -43.32 0.24
CA MET A 297 71.69 -44.26 1.30
C MET A 297 72.66 -45.33 0.83
N TYR A 298 72.42 -45.92 -0.34
CA TYR A 298 73.34 -46.88 -0.95
C TYR A 298 74.72 -46.25 -1.22
N CYS A 299 74.75 -45.03 -1.75
CA CYS A 299 76.00 -44.30 -1.96
C CYS A 299 76.77 -44.02 -0.66
N VAL A 300 76.08 -43.72 0.44
CA VAL A 300 76.71 -43.40 1.74
C VAL A 300 77.24 -44.62 2.47
N TRP A 301 76.58 -45.79 2.33
CA TRP A 301 76.94 -46.98 3.09
C TRP A 301 77.82 -47.97 2.32
N ASP A 302 77.59 -48.15 1.02
CA ASP A 302 78.26 -49.19 0.24
C ASP A 302 79.35 -48.66 -0.70
N VAL A 303 79.20 -47.45 -1.26
CA VAL A 303 80.07 -46.96 -2.36
C VAL A 303 81.08 -45.90 -1.93
N TYR A 304 80.64 -44.85 -1.25
CA TYR A 304 81.44 -43.68 -0.91
C TYR A 304 81.49 -43.47 0.60
N SER A 305 82.62 -42.97 1.10
CA SER A 305 82.74 -42.56 2.51
C SER A 305 81.97 -41.27 2.79
N TRP A 306 81.58 -41.08 4.06
CA TRP A 306 80.81 -39.92 4.51
C TRP A 306 81.47 -38.58 4.15
N ASP A 307 82.79 -38.47 4.23
CA ASP A 307 83.56 -37.25 3.93
C ASP A 307 83.37 -36.75 2.48
N VAL A 308 83.11 -37.65 1.52
CA VAL A 308 82.82 -37.30 0.13
C VAL A 308 81.34 -36.92 -0.06
N MET A 309 80.44 -37.59 0.65
CA MET A 309 78.99 -37.39 0.51
C MET A 309 78.47 -36.17 1.28
N GLU A 310 79.14 -35.78 2.36
CA GLU A 310 78.79 -34.64 3.20
C GLU A 310 78.56 -33.35 2.40
N PRO A 311 79.52 -32.80 1.64
CA PRO A 311 79.31 -31.57 0.87
C PRO A 311 78.21 -31.71 -0.19
N ILE A 312 78.07 -32.89 -0.80
CA ILE A 312 77.05 -33.16 -1.83
C ILE A 312 75.64 -33.05 -1.23
N THR A 313 75.41 -33.64 -0.06
CA THR A 313 74.12 -33.57 0.62
C THR A 313 73.77 -32.14 1.07
N TYR A 314 74.77 -31.35 1.49
CA TYR A 314 74.58 -29.92 1.76
C TYR A 314 74.15 -29.14 0.52
N PHE A 315 74.79 -29.36 -0.63
CA PHE A 315 74.39 -28.71 -1.89
C PHE A 315 72.97 -29.10 -2.32
N ILE A 316 72.56 -30.35 -2.12
CA ILE A 316 71.19 -30.81 -2.41
C ILE A 316 70.17 -30.09 -1.53
N GLY A 317 70.42 -30.02 -0.21
CA GLY A 317 69.56 -29.32 0.73
C GLY A 317 69.44 -27.82 0.43
N PHE A 318 70.58 -27.17 0.14
CA PHE A 318 70.60 -25.76 -0.23
C PHE A 318 69.85 -25.50 -1.55
N THR A 319 70.01 -26.38 -2.55
CA THR A 319 69.28 -26.29 -3.82
C THR A 319 67.77 -26.42 -3.62
N ALA A 320 67.31 -27.28 -2.70
CA ALA A 320 65.89 -27.42 -2.39
C ALA A 320 65.31 -26.14 -1.75
N VAL A 321 66.03 -25.52 -0.81
CA VAL A 321 65.62 -24.24 -0.20
C VAL A 321 65.59 -23.13 -1.25
N LEU A 322 66.64 -23.02 -2.06
CA LEU A 322 66.72 -22.03 -3.13
C LEU A 322 65.59 -22.22 -4.16
N GLY A 323 65.28 -23.46 -4.53
CA GLY A 323 64.17 -23.81 -5.41
C GLY A 323 62.81 -23.42 -4.85
N ASN A 324 62.58 -23.62 -3.55
CA ASN A 324 61.36 -23.19 -2.86
C ASN A 324 61.20 -21.67 -2.89
N SER A 325 62.27 -20.92 -2.59
CA SER A 325 62.27 -19.46 -2.68
C SER A 325 62.00 -18.97 -4.10
N PHE A 326 62.66 -19.57 -5.10
CA PHE A 326 62.45 -19.21 -6.51
C PHE A 326 61.02 -19.48 -6.97
N TYR A 327 60.43 -20.62 -6.58
CA TYR A 327 59.04 -20.96 -6.86
C TYR A 327 58.07 -19.94 -6.23
N SER A 328 58.33 -19.53 -4.99
CA SER A 328 57.52 -18.53 -4.29
C SER A 328 57.57 -17.18 -5.00
N THR A 329 58.76 -16.72 -5.41
CA THR A 329 58.94 -15.48 -6.17
C THR A 329 58.16 -15.49 -7.49
N ILE A 330 58.22 -16.60 -8.24
CA ILE A 330 57.54 -16.72 -9.54
C ILE A 330 56.01 -16.84 -9.37
N THR A 331 55.56 -17.68 -8.43
CA THR A 331 54.13 -17.99 -8.28
C THR A 331 53.39 -17.02 -7.36
N LYS A 332 54.12 -16.17 -6.62
CA LYS A 332 53.58 -15.28 -5.58
C LYS A 332 52.71 -16.00 -4.54
N LYS A 333 52.97 -17.30 -4.33
CA LYS A 333 52.27 -18.15 -3.37
C LYS A 333 53.29 -19.07 -2.72
N ASP A 334 53.03 -19.40 -1.47
CA ASP A 334 53.89 -20.30 -0.71
C ASP A 334 54.01 -21.67 -1.40
N PRO A 335 55.22 -22.28 -1.41
CA PRO A 335 55.51 -23.59 -2.00
C PRO A 335 54.91 -24.74 -1.17
N THR A 336 53.69 -24.57 -0.67
CA THR A 336 52.94 -25.61 0.04
C THR A 336 52.37 -26.60 -0.97
N TYR A 337 52.43 -27.90 -0.66
CA TYR A 337 51.86 -28.97 -1.49
C TYR A 337 50.41 -28.67 -1.90
N SER A 338 49.58 -28.18 -0.96
CA SER A 338 48.19 -27.79 -1.23
C SER A 338 48.07 -26.75 -2.34
N ASN A 339 48.89 -25.69 -2.31
CA ASN A 339 48.86 -24.63 -3.31
C ASN A 339 49.31 -25.12 -4.69
N MET A 340 50.35 -25.97 -4.74
CA MET A 340 50.84 -26.56 -5.98
C MET A 340 49.80 -27.50 -6.60
N TRP A 341 49.19 -28.35 -5.78
CA TRP A 341 48.13 -29.26 -6.21
C TRP A 341 46.90 -28.50 -6.70
N GLN A 342 46.43 -27.49 -5.96
CA GLN A 342 45.30 -26.65 -6.34
C GLN A 342 45.55 -25.90 -7.65
N LYS A 343 46.75 -25.35 -7.85
CA LYS A 343 47.14 -24.66 -9.10
C LYS A 343 47.09 -25.61 -10.29
N ARG A 344 47.64 -26.82 -10.16
CA ARG A 344 47.63 -27.85 -11.22
C ARG A 344 46.22 -28.38 -11.48
N TYR A 345 45.44 -28.57 -10.42
CA TYR A 345 44.05 -28.99 -10.50
C TYR A 345 43.19 -27.94 -11.23
N ALA A 346 43.27 -26.67 -10.82
CA ALA A 346 42.52 -25.57 -11.44
C ALA A 346 42.87 -25.45 -12.93
N ALA A 347 44.16 -25.39 -13.29
CA ALA A 347 44.58 -25.35 -14.69
C ALA A 347 44.06 -26.54 -15.51
N ARG A 348 43.96 -27.72 -14.90
CA ARG A 348 43.41 -28.91 -15.56
C ARG A 348 41.89 -28.85 -15.70
N VAL A 349 41.18 -28.31 -14.71
CA VAL A 349 39.73 -28.06 -14.78
C VAL A 349 39.45 -27.07 -15.91
N ASP A 350 40.19 -25.97 -16.00
CA ASP A 350 40.01 -24.95 -17.04
C ASP A 350 40.27 -25.51 -18.44
N MET A 351 41.31 -26.32 -18.59
CA MET A 351 41.61 -26.97 -19.87
C MET A 351 40.52 -27.97 -20.28
N LEU A 352 40.01 -28.77 -19.33
CA LEU A 352 38.96 -29.75 -19.58
C LEU A 352 37.58 -29.10 -19.78
N SER A 353 37.29 -27.99 -19.10
CA SER A 353 36.04 -27.24 -19.27
C SER A 353 35.99 -26.61 -20.66
N GLN A 354 37.09 -26.01 -21.13
CA GLN A 354 37.25 -25.50 -22.50
C GLN A 354 37.06 -26.61 -23.54
N GLN A 355 37.71 -27.78 -23.35
CA GLN A 355 37.59 -28.92 -24.27
C GLN A 355 36.17 -29.47 -24.36
N ARG A 356 35.43 -29.48 -23.25
CA ARG A 356 34.04 -29.96 -23.21
C ARG A 356 33.00 -28.87 -23.47
N LYS A 357 33.43 -27.65 -23.82
CA LYS A 357 32.58 -26.46 -23.99
C LYS A 357 31.65 -26.24 -22.78
N HIS A 358 32.15 -26.51 -21.59
CA HIS A 358 31.38 -26.37 -20.35
C HIS A 358 31.72 -25.03 -19.69
N ASN A 359 30.79 -24.08 -19.78
CA ASN A 359 30.94 -22.79 -19.10
C ASN A 359 30.35 -22.88 -17.69
N PRO A 360 31.12 -22.61 -16.63
CA PRO A 360 30.60 -22.62 -15.26
C PRO A 360 29.50 -21.55 -15.05
N ALA A 361 29.56 -20.43 -15.78
CA ALA A 361 28.57 -19.37 -15.73
C ALA A 361 27.18 -19.83 -16.24
N GLU A 362 27.12 -20.69 -17.25
CA GLU A 362 25.84 -21.21 -17.79
C GLU A 362 25.11 -22.06 -16.73
N LEU A 363 25.85 -22.78 -15.89
CA LEU A 363 25.25 -23.55 -14.81
C LEU A 363 24.62 -22.66 -13.73
N GLU A 364 25.30 -21.58 -13.37
CA GLU A 364 24.77 -20.60 -12.40
C GLU A 364 23.55 -19.88 -12.97
N GLU A 365 23.58 -19.51 -14.25
CA GLU A 365 22.43 -18.92 -14.94
C GLU A 365 21.23 -19.88 -14.99
N VAL A 366 21.44 -21.15 -15.35
CA VAL A 366 20.36 -22.15 -15.37
C VAL A 366 19.78 -22.38 -13.98
N LYS A 367 20.61 -22.37 -12.93
CA LYS A 367 20.14 -22.45 -11.53
C LYS A 367 19.30 -21.24 -11.14
N ALA A 368 19.73 -20.03 -11.51
CA ALA A 368 19.00 -18.80 -11.27
C ALA A 368 17.62 -18.83 -11.97
N ARG A 369 17.59 -19.17 -13.26
CA ARG A 369 16.34 -19.32 -14.03
C ARG A 369 15.39 -20.35 -13.43
N ILE A 370 15.91 -21.46 -12.88
CA ILE A 370 15.11 -22.46 -12.18
C ILE A 370 14.49 -21.86 -10.91
N ALA A 371 15.27 -21.12 -10.11
CA ALA A 371 14.76 -20.47 -8.91
C ALA A 371 13.67 -19.44 -9.23
N ASP A 372 13.86 -18.66 -10.29
CA ASP A 372 12.87 -17.68 -10.76
C ASP A 372 11.56 -18.38 -11.19
N LEU A 373 11.66 -19.46 -11.98
CA LEU A 373 10.49 -20.24 -12.38
C LEU A 373 9.77 -20.91 -11.20
N GLU A 374 10.51 -21.40 -10.20
CA GLU A 374 9.92 -21.95 -8.98
C GLU A 374 9.16 -20.88 -8.22
N ASN A 375 9.73 -19.69 -8.06
CA ASN A 375 9.04 -18.55 -7.43
C ASN A 375 7.77 -18.17 -8.20
N ASP A 376 7.84 -18.05 -9.52
CA ASP A 376 6.66 -17.78 -10.36
C ASP A 376 5.56 -18.83 -10.19
N ILE A 377 5.92 -20.11 -10.20
CA ILE A 377 4.95 -21.21 -10.01
C ILE A 377 4.33 -21.14 -8.62
N THR A 378 5.11 -20.80 -7.58
CA THR A 378 4.57 -20.64 -6.22
C THR A 378 3.58 -19.48 -6.14
N LEU A 379 3.87 -18.35 -6.80
CA LEU A 379 2.94 -17.21 -6.87
C LEU A 379 1.66 -17.56 -7.61
N LEU A 380 1.76 -18.20 -8.79
CA LEU A 380 0.57 -18.63 -9.54
C LEU A 380 -0.27 -19.65 -8.76
N SER A 381 0.39 -20.55 -8.02
CA SER A 381 -0.28 -21.50 -7.10
C SER A 381 -0.99 -20.80 -5.95
N GLN A 382 -0.40 -19.73 -5.39
CA GLN A 382 -1.05 -18.90 -4.38
C GLN A 382 -2.26 -18.17 -4.96
N TRP A 383 -2.15 -17.60 -6.17
CA TRP A 383 -3.27 -16.92 -6.83
C TRP A 383 -4.43 -17.86 -7.16
N GLU A 384 -4.15 -19.09 -7.60
CA GLU A 384 -5.18 -20.13 -7.78
C GLU A 384 -5.90 -20.42 -6.46
N LYS A 385 -5.15 -20.59 -5.36
CA LYS A 385 -5.75 -20.86 -4.03
C LYS A 385 -6.59 -19.70 -3.52
N VAL A 386 -6.14 -18.45 -3.71
CA VAL A 386 -6.90 -17.25 -3.30
C VAL A 386 -8.17 -17.11 -4.13
N GLY A 387 -8.09 -17.32 -5.45
CA GLY A 387 -9.25 -17.30 -6.35
C GLY A 387 -10.30 -18.35 -5.98
N VAL A 388 -9.88 -19.53 -5.52
CA VAL A 388 -10.80 -20.61 -5.07
C VAL A 388 -11.36 -20.35 -3.67
N ALA A 389 -10.58 -19.74 -2.76
CA ALA A 389 -10.99 -19.52 -1.38
C ALA A 389 -11.86 -18.28 -1.16
N ASN A 390 -11.83 -17.29 -2.07
CA ASN A 390 -12.49 -16.01 -1.88
C ASN A 390 -13.33 -15.57 -3.09
N PRO A 391 -14.37 -16.33 -3.50
CA PRO A 391 -15.22 -15.98 -4.64
C PRO A 391 -16.11 -14.72 -4.42
N MET A 392 -16.05 -14.06 -3.25
CA MET A 392 -16.96 -12.98 -2.85
C MET A 392 -16.27 -11.65 -2.47
N LEU A 393 -14.97 -11.48 -2.74
CA LEU A 393 -14.19 -10.32 -2.26
C LEU A 393 -13.38 -9.55 -3.32
N HIS A 394 -13.68 -9.75 -4.61
CA HIS A 394 -13.04 -8.98 -5.69
C HIS A 394 -14.06 -8.28 -6.55
#